data_AF-A0A3L7SPN4-F1
#
_entry.id   AF-A0A3L7SPN4-F1
#
_cell.length_a   1.000
_cell.length_b   1.000
_cell.length_c   1.000
_cell.angle_alpha   90.00
_cell.angle_beta   90.00
_cell.angle_gamma   90.00
#
_symmetry.space_group_name_H-M   'P 1'
#
loop_
_entity.id
_entity.type
_entity.pdbx_description
1 polymer ?
#
loop_
_entity_poly.entity_id
_entity_poly.type
_entity_poly.pdbx_seq_one_letter_code
_entity_poly.pdbx_strand_id
1 'polypeptide(L)'
;MSAAPPRLILVDPCLDGPGSHPWQYAVAVLGAARRRGWGCDLVCRSTAELPAEACAGWRIWPVLRFPGTSKLTAFAELDRLAPDGRPRWQPPWLAWIRRQRRRERVAAFATDLAPVVADLAPGDQLLVATASELDALGLAQAIDASRPPTGIGWHLQFHTPLLPPPPAEPDIATSRIARVGRCLDEAIRRAAPHRLRFHAPTGELAAEWSQVGAEAISMLPYPVDGILETAPDPPRPTLSGDRFRVALLGDARSEKNSHLTPALLERIIAIPTCAARLRFAIQTNPGFNPRSRRPADILVAGALGALAHRDDALVERLAGPLAFNAYRHQLQLADVFLLPYDQRCYRQRCSAILLEALASGKVPIVTGGGWMARCLLPALRSHVDRLEREYPLAGVETIGPGAIAAGAGRQLPVLPPAGAGLVVVEVSWAARGAAAFLAAPVSVTFGADATPAAAILQADPTGLPVPVVFRLRRPSDGGGPLAFSFGPAFPGGRSAALAEVCLRWLQGGQAAALARVGIVTADAEGGAAALAEFVDHAGHYRATAAEAAGAFRRAHAPEDVLEGLLA
;
A
#
# COMPACT_ATOMS: atom_id res chain seq x y z
N MET A 1 37.23 -16.20 24.50
CA MET A 1 36.67 -14.83 24.33
C MET A 1 35.27 -15.00 23.77
N SER A 2 34.23 -14.46 24.41
CA SER A 2 32.87 -14.52 23.86
C SER A 2 32.82 -13.60 22.62
N ALA A 3 32.26 -14.08 21.51
CA ALA A 3 32.11 -13.25 20.32
C ALA A 3 31.24 -12.02 20.67
N ALA A 4 31.58 -10.85 20.13
CA ALA A 4 30.73 -9.68 20.28
C ALA A 4 29.33 -10.00 19.72
N PRO A 5 28.25 -9.49 20.35
CA PRO A 5 26.91 -9.71 19.84
C PRO A 5 26.77 -9.13 18.42
N PRO A 6 25.98 -9.77 17.53
CA PRO A 6 25.75 -9.25 16.19
C PRO A 6 25.10 -7.86 16.24
N ARG A 7 25.33 -7.06 15.21
CA ARG A 7 24.69 -5.75 15.05
C ARG A 7 23.71 -5.73 13.89
N LEU A 8 22.67 -4.92 14.02
CA LEU A 8 21.85 -4.47 12.90
C LEU A 8 22.23 -3.03 12.55
N ILE A 9 22.65 -2.84 11.29
CA ILE A 9 22.98 -1.56 10.70
C ILE A 9 21.86 -1.21 9.71
N LEU A 10 21.02 -0.25 10.09
CA LEU A 10 19.93 0.22 9.24
C LEU A 10 20.38 1.48 8.49
N VAL A 11 20.37 1.41 7.16
CA VAL A 11 20.71 2.51 6.26
C VAL A 11 19.43 3.02 5.61
N ASP A 12 19.10 4.28 5.82
CA ASP A 12 17.92 4.88 5.19
C ASP A 12 18.24 6.26 4.57
N PRO A 13 18.34 6.34 3.24
CA PRO A 13 18.61 7.60 2.55
C PRO A 13 17.39 8.54 2.50
N CYS A 14 16.18 8.08 2.84
CA CYS A 14 14.96 8.89 2.93
C CYS A 14 14.67 9.40 4.35
N LEU A 15 15.47 9.02 5.34
CA LEU A 15 15.29 9.44 6.72
C LEU A 15 15.80 10.87 6.92
N ASP A 16 14.85 11.81 7.01
CA ASP A 16 15.10 13.24 7.25
C ASP A 16 14.86 13.65 8.71
N GLY A 17 14.04 12.90 9.46
CA GLY A 17 13.73 13.21 10.86
C GLY A 17 12.45 12.55 11.38
N PRO A 18 12.07 12.83 12.63
CA PRO A 18 10.91 12.25 13.30
C PRO A 18 9.60 12.65 12.62
N GLY A 19 8.61 11.75 12.72
CA GLY A 19 7.30 11.91 12.07
C GLY A 19 7.26 11.44 10.61
N SER A 20 8.40 11.08 10.02
CA SER A 20 8.44 10.43 8.71
C SER A 20 8.25 8.91 8.84
N HIS A 21 7.69 8.26 7.81
CA HIS A 21 7.58 6.80 7.76
C HIS A 21 8.95 6.08 7.80
N PRO A 22 10.03 6.57 7.12
CA PRO A 22 11.39 6.07 7.32
C PRO A 22 11.84 6.04 8.78
N TRP A 23 11.54 7.10 9.54
CA TRP A 23 11.87 7.15 10.96
C TRP A 23 11.11 6.10 11.78
N GLN A 24 9.80 5.95 11.56
CA GLN A 24 8.99 4.93 12.24
C GLN A 24 9.50 3.51 11.94
N TYR A 25 9.85 3.25 10.67
CA TYR A 25 10.45 1.99 10.26
C TYR A 25 11.76 1.73 11.03
N ALA A 26 12.66 2.72 11.06
CA ALA A 26 13.94 2.61 11.76
C ALA A 26 13.76 2.32 13.26
N VAL A 27 12.89 3.06 13.93
CA VAL A 27 12.56 2.86 15.34
C VAL A 27 12.02 1.45 15.60
N ALA A 28 11.10 0.98 14.76
CA ALA A 28 10.49 -0.33 14.93
C ALA A 28 11.52 -1.47 14.80
N VAL A 29 12.32 -1.46 13.74
CA VAL A 29 13.26 -2.53 13.41
C VAL A 29 14.49 -2.51 14.33
N LEU A 30 15.09 -1.35 14.58
CA LEU A 30 16.19 -1.23 15.54
C LEU A 30 15.73 -1.53 16.97
N GLY A 31 14.49 -1.14 17.33
CA GLY A 31 13.88 -1.49 18.60
C GLY A 31 13.76 -3.01 18.81
N ALA A 32 13.35 -3.75 17.77
CA ALA A 32 13.30 -5.20 17.81
C ALA A 32 14.68 -5.84 17.90
N ALA A 33 15.67 -5.31 17.17
CA ALA A 33 17.04 -5.82 17.22
C ALA A 33 17.63 -5.65 18.63
N ARG A 34 17.40 -4.49 19.25
CA ARG A 34 17.80 -4.24 20.64
C ARG A 34 17.14 -5.20 21.62
N ARG A 35 15.85 -5.51 21.45
CA ARG A 35 15.15 -6.53 22.29
C ARG A 35 15.76 -7.92 22.16
N ARG A 36 16.37 -8.25 21.02
CA ARG A 36 17.16 -9.49 20.81
C ARG A 36 18.60 -9.41 21.33
N GLY A 37 19.00 -8.30 21.94
CA GLY A 37 20.36 -8.10 22.46
C GLY A 37 21.38 -7.75 21.39
N TRP A 38 20.95 -7.30 20.20
CA TRP A 38 21.86 -6.89 19.12
C TRP A 38 22.32 -5.45 19.31
N GLY A 39 23.53 -5.15 18.84
CA GLY A 39 23.95 -3.76 18.65
C GLY A 39 23.13 -3.10 17.54
N CYS A 40 22.94 -1.79 17.62
CA CYS A 40 22.08 -1.04 16.70
C CYS A 40 22.81 0.18 16.17
N ASP A 41 22.91 0.26 14.84
CA ASP A 41 23.49 1.39 14.14
C ASP A 41 22.45 1.96 13.16
N LEU A 42 22.39 3.30 13.08
CA LEU A 42 21.52 4.00 12.14
C LEU A 42 22.37 4.88 11.23
N VAL A 43 22.36 4.58 9.94
CA VAL A 43 22.97 5.40 8.89
C VAL A 43 21.89 6.21 8.21
N CYS A 44 22.02 7.53 8.28
CA CYS A 44 21.01 8.47 7.81
C CYS A 44 21.66 9.66 7.10
N ARG A 45 20.83 10.61 6.68
CA ARG A 45 21.33 11.83 6.06
C ARG A 45 22.11 12.69 7.03
N SER A 46 23.13 13.37 6.51
CA SER A 46 23.92 14.35 7.28
C SER A 46 23.13 15.57 7.77
N THR A 47 21.92 15.72 7.25
CA THR A 47 20.97 16.80 7.56
C THR A 47 19.77 16.29 8.35
N ALA A 48 19.78 15.02 8.77
CA ALA A 48 18.69 14.45 9.52
C ALA A 48 18.68 15.00 10.95
N GLU A 49 17.53 15.47 11.41
CA GLU A 49 17.33 15.92 12.79
C GLU A 49 16.72 14.77 13.59
N LEU A 50 17.48 14.16 14.50
CA LEU A 50 17.04 12.96 15.23
C LEU A 50 16.85 13.25 16.73
N PRO A 51 15.74 12.83 17.36
CA PRO A 51 15.57 12.96 18.79
C PRO A 51 16.59 12.11 19.55
N ALA A 52 17.44 12.75 20.37
CA ALA A 52 18.49 12.06 21.13
C ALA A 52 17.95 10.92 22.00
N GLU A 53 16.78 11.13 22.60
CA GLU A 53 16.13 10.17 23.49
C GLU A 53 15.67 8.90 22.76
N ALA A 54 15.14 9.04 21.54
CA ALA A 54 14.72 7.91 20.73
C ALA A 54 15.91 7.13 20.14
N CYS A 55 17.05 7.81 19.93
CA CYS A 55 18.31 7.21 19.49
C CYS A 55 19.18 6.67 20.65
N ALA A 56 18.69 6.69 21.88
CA ALA A 56 19.47 6.24 23.03
C ALA A 56 19.88 4.77 22.90
N GLY A 57 21.20 4.54 22.87
CA GLY A 57 21.80 3.21 22.68
C GLY A 57 22.03 2.81 21.22
N TRP A 58 21.82 3.72 20.27
CA TRP A 58 22.21 3.50 18.86
C TRP A 58 23.50 4.25 18.52
N ARG A 59 24.33 3.67 17.64
CA ARG A 59 25.40 4.41 16.99
C ARG A 59 24.86 5.10 15.74
N ILE A 60 24.93 6.43 15.69
CA ILE A 60 24.39 7.21 14.57
C ILE A 60 25.49 7.59 13.59
N TRP A 61 25.24 7.35 12.30
CA TRP A 61 26.12 7.68 11.18
C TRP A 61 25.41 8.67 10.23
N PRO A 62 25.48 9.99 10.47
CA PRO A 62 24.84 11.01 9.65
C PRO A 62 25.71 11.35 8.43
N VAL A 63 25.95 10.35 7.57
CA VAL A 63 26.97 10.44 6.49
C VAL A 63 26.36 10.58 5.09
N LEU A 64 25.09 10.25 4.89
CA LEU A 64 24.49 10.21 3.55
C LEU A 64 24.24 11.64 3.02
N ARG A 65 24.87 11.99 1.90
CA ARG A 65 24.73 13.33 1.28
C ARG A 65 23.48 13.51 0.43
N PHE A 66 23.02 12.44 -0.22
CA PHE A 66 21.92 12.51 -1.18
C PHE A 66 20.61 11.96 -0.60
N PRO A 67 19.46 12.61 -0.86
CA PRO A 67 18.17 12.06 -0.48
C PRO A 67 17.83 10.81 -1.29
N GLY A 68 17.18 9.84 -0.68
CA GLY A 68 16.71 8.61 -1.33
C GLY A 68 15.70 8.88 -2.47
N THR A 69 14.89 9.93 -2.32
CA THR A 69 13.90 10.41 -3.32
C THR A 69 14.50 11.17 -4.51
N SER A 70 15.80 10.99 -4.79
CA SER A 70 16.45 11.68 -5.90
C SER A 70 15.75 11.40 -7.23
N LYS A 71 15.58 12.46 -8.03
CA LYS A 71 15.02 12.37 -9.38
C LYS A 71 15.88 11.58 -10.38
N LEU A 72 16.89 10.86 -9.91
CA LEU A 72 17.82 10.08 -10.70
C LEU A 72 17.55 8.58 -10.64
N THR A 73 16.80 8.12 -9.65
CA THR A 73 16.45 6.70 -9.47
C THR A 73 15.43 6.27 -10.51
N ALA A 74 15.28 4.96 -10.71
CA ALA A 74 14.21 4.43 -11.54
C ALA A 74 12.89 4.98 -11.02
N PHE A 75 12.52 4.71 -9.77
CA PHE A 75 11.27 5.20 -9.16
C PHE A 75 10.91 6.65 -9.53
N ALA A 76 11.80 7.62 -9.29
CA ALA A 76 11.48 9.03 -9.51
C ALA A 76 11.34 9.43 -10.99
N GLU A 77 11.72 8.57 -11.93
CA GLU A 77 11.37 8.74 -13.34
C GLU A 77 9.89 8.51 -13.61
N LEU A 78 9.18 7.72 -12.79
CA LEU A 78 7.73 7.53 -12.93
C LEU A 78 6.98 8.86 -12.74
N ASP A 79 7.43 9.69 -11.80
CA ASP A 79 6.89 11.04 -11.56
C ASP A 79 7.14 12.04 -12.71
N ARG A 80 7.89 11.64 -13.73
CA ARG A 80 8.19 12.47 -14.92
C ARG A 80 7.46 12.00 -16.16
N LEU A 81 6.81 10.85 -16.12
CA LEU A 81 6.01 10.37 -17.22
C LEU A 81 4.82 11.31 -17.41
N ALA A 82 4.38 11.45 -18.66
CA ALA A 82 3.11 12.08 -18.95
C ALA A 82 1.96 11.19 -18.43
N PRO A 83 0.71 11.71 -18.35
CA PRO A 83 -0.43 10.92 -17.88
C PRO A 83 -0.68 9.62 -18.67
N ASP A 84 -0.23 9.58 -19.92
CA ASP A 84 -0.25 8.40 -20.81
C ASP A 84 0.93 7.44 -20.57
N GLY A 85 1.76 7.69 -19.55
CA GLY A 85 2.93 6.88 -19.23
C GLY A 85 4.14 7.14 -20.12
N ARG A 86 4.06 8.03 -21.13
CA ARG A 86 5.18 8.28 -22.05
C ARG A 86 6.23 9.20 -21.44
N PRO A 87 7.53 8.98 -21.73
CA PRO A 87 8.56 9.93 -21.34
C PRO A 87 8.36 11.25 -22.09
N ARG A 88 8.44 12.38 -21.38
CA ARG A 88 8.49 13.70 -22.02
C ARG A 88 9.75 13.81 -22.88
N TRP A 89 9.63 14.38 -24.08
CA TRP A 89 10.78 14.65 -24.95
C TRP A 89 11.86 15.39 -24.17
N GLN A 90 13.09 14.92 -24.33
CA GLN A 90 14.25 15.51 -23.67
C GLN A 90 15.39 15.61 -24.67
N PRO A 91 16.07 16.76 -24.71
CA PRO A 91 17.29 16.89 -25.49
C PRO A 91 18.32 15.81 -25.14
N PRO A 92 19.09 15.28 -26.12
CA PRO A 92 20.07 14.22 -25.88
C PRO A 92 21.13 14.57 -24.80
N TRP A 93 21.53 15.84 -24.70
CA TRP A 93 22.48 16.30 -23.69
C TRP A 93 21.97 16.12 -22.25
N LEU A 94 20.65 16.18 -22.01
CA LEU A 94 20.07 15.88 -20.70
C LEU A 94 20.24 14.40 -20.32
N ALA A 95 20.20 13.49 -21.29
CA ALA A 95 20.44 12.07 -21.03
C ALA A 95 21.90 11.85 -20.58
N TRP A 96 22.86 12.54 -21.21
CA TRP A 96 24.26 12.53 -20.78
C TRP A 96 24.43 13.10 -19.36
N ILE A 97 23.87 14.29 -19.07
CA ILE A 97 23.92 14.89 -17.73
C ILE A 97 23.33 13.95 -16.69
N ARG A 98 22.20 13.31 -16.99
CA ARG A 98 21.57 12.34 -16.06
C ARG A 98 22.45 11.15 -15.81
N ARG A 99 23.12 10.62 -16.85
CA ARG A 99 24.06 9.52 -16.69
C ARG A 99 25.22 9.91 -15.77
N GLN A 100 25.78 11.11 -15.93
CA GLN A 100 26.83 11.61 -15.04
C GLN A 100 26.33 11.79 -13.61
N ARG A 101 25.19 12.46 -13.41
CA ARG A 101 24.60 12.63 -12.08
C ARG A 101 24.26 11.30 -11.39
N ARG A 102 23.83 10.29 -12.15
CA ARG A 102 23.62 8.93 -11.63
C ARG A 102 24.94 8.32 -11.14
N ARG A 103 26.03 8.48 -11.89
CA ARG A 103 27.38 8.03 -11.47
C ARG A 103 27.86 8.78 -10.23
N GLU A 104 27.71 10.10 -10.20
CA GLU A 104 28.05 10.93 -9.04
C GLU A 104 27.29 10.49 -7.78
N ARG A 105 25.98 10.21 -7.90
CA ARG A 105 25.18 9.70 -6.79
C ARG A 105 25.70 8.35 -6.30
N VAL A 106 25.96 7.41 -7.21
CA VAL A 106 26.47 6.07 -6.88
C VAL A 106 27.81 6.18 -6.15
N ALA A 107 28.75 6.96 -6.71
CA ALA A 107 30.06 7.18 -6.11
C ALA A 107 29.96 7.85 -4.74
N ALA A 108 29.07 8.85 -4.60
CA ALA A 108 28.87 9.52 -3.33
C ALA A 108 28.29 8.59 -2.26
N PHE A 109 27.27 7.79 -2.60
CA PHE A 109 26.71 6.79 -1.69
C PHE A 109 27.77 5.76 -1.27
N ALA A 110 28.61 5.32 -2.20
CA ALA A 110 29.73 4.42 -1.90
C ALA A 110 30.75 5.04 -0.94
N THR A 111 31.16 6.29 -1.19
CA THR A 111 32.07 7.04 -0.30
C THR A 111 31.47 7.25 1.08
N ASP A 112 30.18 7.59 1.16
CA ASP A 112 29.48 7.85 2.43
C ASP A 112 29.39 6.57 3.29
N LEU A 113 29.18 5.41 2.65
CA LEU A 113 29.08 4.12 3.35
C LEU A 113 30.43 3.43 3.62
N ALA A 114 31.52 3.80 2.95
CA ALA A 114 32.80 3.11 3.11
C ALA A 114 33.27 2.99 4.58
N PRO A 115 33.20 4.04 5.43
CA PRO A 115 33.55 3.92 6.85
C PRO A 115 32.66 2.96 7.63
N VAL A 116 31.37 2.89 7.30
CA VAL A 116 30.41 1.97 7.94
C VAL A 116 30.74 0.54 7.53
N VAL A 117 30.93 0.30 6.24
CA VAL A 117 31.25 -1.02 5.68
C VAL A 117 32.57 -1.56 6.23
N ALA A 118 33.58 -0.72 6.36
CA ALA A 118 34.88 -1.09 6.92
C ALA A 118 34.82 -1.47 8.43
N ASP A 119 33.80 -1.00 9.15
CA ASP A 119 33.59 -1.27 10.58
C ASP A 119 32.80 -2.57 10.83
N LEU A 120 32.26 -3.23 9.78
CA LEU A 120 31.42 -4.43 9.91
C LEU A 120 32.22 -5.70 10.25
N ALA A 121 31.60 -6.58 11.04
CA ALA A 121 32.15 -7.88 11.43
C ALA A 121 31.28 -9.05 10.93
N PRO A 122 31.81 -10.28 10.85
CA PRO A 122 30.99 -11.46 10.54
C PRO A 122 29.81 -11.60 11.50
N GLY A 123 28.62 -11.89 10.97
CA GLY A 123 27.38 -11.98 11.73
C GLY A 123 26.54 -10.69 11.74
N ASP A 124 27.13 -9.53 11.42
CA ASP A 124 26.39 -8.28 11.29
C ASP A 124 25.40 -8.33 10.12
N GLN A 125 24.29 -7.60 10.26
CA GLN A 125 23.27 -7.44 9.24
C GLN A 125 23.21 -5.96 8.82
N LEU A 126 23.37 -5.68 7.53
CA LEU A 126 23.16 -4.35 6.95
C LEU A 126 21.90 -4.33 6.09
N LEU A 127 20.95 -3.45 6.43
CA LEU A 127 19.70 -3.26 5.70
C LEU A 127 19.61 -1.85 5.13
N VAL A 128 19.59 -1.72 3.81
CA VAL A 128 19.17 -0.49 3.12
C VAL A 128 17.65 -0.47 3.01
N ALA A 129 16.99 0.21 3.94
CA ALA A 129 15.54 0.14 4.13
C ALA A 129 14.76 0.73 2.95
N THR A 130 15.11 1.93 2.47
CA THR A 130 14.50 2.51 1.26
C THR A 130 15.47 2.50 0.09
N ALA A 131 15.82 1.32 -0.41
CA ALA A 131 16.79 1.17 -1.48
C ALA A 131 16.25 1.60 -2.85
N SER A 132 17.16 2.02 -3.71
CA SER A 132 16.99 2.12 -5.17
C SER A 132 18.05 1.30 -5.90
N GLU A 133 17.93 1.18 -7.22
CA GLU A 133 18.92 0.46 -8.03
C GLU A 133 20.31 1.12 -7.98
N LEU A 134 20.35 2.42 -7.72
CA LEU A 134 21.60 3.18 -7.58
C LEU A 134 22.25 2.97 -6.21
N ASP A 135 21.45 2.83 -5.17
CA ASP A 135 21.95 2.58 -3.82
C ASP A 135 22.52 1.15 -3.73
N ALA A 136 21.92 0.19 -4.45
CA ALA A 136 22.49 -1.15 -4.63
C ALA A 136 23.89 -1.12 -5.25
N LEU A 137 24.06 -0.38 -6.34
CA LEU A 137 25.35 -0.24 -7.00
C LEU A 137 26.36 0.53 -6.14
N GLY A 138 25.92 1.56 -5.41
CA GLY A 138 26.77 2.32 -4.50
C GLY A 138 27.23 1.48 -3.31
N LEU A 139 26.35 0.67 -2.72
CA LEU A 139 26.70 -0.29 -1.67
C LEU A 139 27.73 -1.31 -2.17
N ALA A 140 27.51 -1.88 -3.36
CA ALA A 140 28.45 -2.82 -3.95
C ALA A 140 29.85 -2.20 -4.19
N GLN A 141 29.91 -0.92 -4.57
CA GLN A 141 31.19 -0.20 -4.68
C GLN A 141 31.86 0.03 -3.33
N ALA A 142 31.08 0.29 -2.26
CA ALA A 142 31.64 0.40 -0.91
C ALA A 142 32.20 -0.93 -0.41
N ILE A 143 31.52 -2.05 -0.70
CA ILE A 143 31.98 -3.42 -0.40
C ILE A 143 33.30 -3.71 -1.12
N ASP A 144 33.35 -3.51 -2.44
CA ASP A 144 34.55 -3.74 -3.26
C ASP A 144 35.76 -2.92 -2.77
N ALA A 145 35.53 -1.65 -2.45
CA ALA A 145 36.58 -0.75 -1.97
C ALA A 145 37.09 -1.10 -0.56
N SER A 146 36.19 -1.51 0.35
CA SER A 146 36.53 -1.74 1.76
C SER A 146 36.96 -3.18 2.06
N ARG A 147 36.58 -4.13 1.19
CA ARG A 147 36.84 -5.58 1.32
C ARG A 147 36.49 -6.12 2.72
N PRO A 148 35.25 -5.95 3.19
CA PRO A 148 34.85 -6.40 4.51
C PRO A 148 34.94 -7.94 4.62
N PRO A 149 34.98 -8.50 5.84
CA PRO A 149 35.02 -9.95 6.01
C PRO A 149 33.72 -10.63 5.52
N THR A 150 33.80 -11.90 5.16
CA THR A 150 32.62 -12.69 4.78
C THR A 150 31.71 -12.95 5.99
N GLY A 151 30.47 -13.38 5.75
CA GLY A 151 29.49 -13.67 6.82
C GLY A 151 28.64 -12.48 7.27
N ILE A 152 28.73 -11.32 6.60
CA ILE A 152 27.80 -10.19 6.75
C ILE A 152 26.56 -10.43 5.89
N GLY A 153 25.37 -10.17 6.44
CA GLY A 153 24.12 -10.14 5.67
C GLY A 153 23.91 -8.78 5.01
N TRP A 154 23.72 -8.77 3.68
CA TRP A 154 23.52 -7.54 2.90
C TRP A 154 22.12 -7.49 2.32
N HIS A 155 21.29 -6.57 2.79
CA HIS A 155 19.86 -6.52 2.49
C HIS A 155 19.47 -5.19 1.88
N LEU A 156 18.67 -5.21 0.82
CA LEU A 156 18.15 -4.02 0.17
C LEU A 156 16.64 -4.17 -0.03
N GLN A 157 15.85 -3.25 0.52
CA GLN A 157 14.40 -3.30 0.40
C GLN A 157 13.88 -2.19 -0.53
N PHE A 158 13.16 -2.60 -1.59
CA PHE A 158 12.59 -1.70 -2.58
C PHE A 158 11.13 -1.39 -2.25
N HIS A 159 10.84 -0.17 -1.79
CA HIS A 159 9.47 0.26 -1.43
C HIS A 159 8.65 0.80 -2.60
N THR A 160 9.24 0.87 -3.77
CA THR A 160 8.69 1.64 -4.89
C THR A 160 8.52 0.79 -6.14
N PRO A 161 7.43 1.03 -6.90
CA PRO A 161 7.25 0.36 -8.18
C PRO A 161 8.37 0.75 -9.14
N LEU A 162 8.82 -0.25 -9.89
CA LEU A 162 9.65 -0.09 -11.05
C LEU A 162 8.81 0.36 -12.25
N LEU A 163 7.62 -0.20 -12.48
CA LEU A 163 6.86 0.04 -13.70
C LEU A 163 5.83 1.17 -13.56
N PRO A 164 5.53 1.88 -14.65
CA PRO A 164 4.43 2.83 -14.68
C PRO A 164 3.06 2.17 -14.43
N PRO A 165 2.09 2.93 -13.87
CA PRO A 165 0.71 2.49 -13.76
C PRO A 165 0.14 2.13 -15.15
N PRO A 166 -0.66 1.05 -15.28
CA PRO A 166 -1.37 0.75 -16.52
C PRO A 166 -2.39 1.84 -16.91
N PRO A 167 -2.70 2.01 -18.21
CA PRO A 167 -2.08 1.35 -19.35
C PRO A 167 -0.77 2.07 -19.74
N ALA A 168 0.35 1.37 -19.64
CA ALA A 168 1.64 1.87 -20.11
C ALA A 168 2.11 1.04 -21.30
N GLU A 169 2.87 1.66 -22.21
CA GLU A 169 3.40 1.00 -23.39
C GLU A 169 4.38 -0.12 -23.01
N PRO A 170 4.24 -1.35 -23.58
CA PRO A 170 5.12 -2.47 -23.30
C PRO A 170 6.62 -2.15 -23.47
N ASP A 171 6.97 -1.35 -24.49
CA ASP A 171 8.37 -1.03 -24.80
C ASP A 171 9.05 -0.20 -23.70
N ILE A 172 8.30 0.72 -23.08
CA ILE A 172 8.79 1.53 -21.96
C ILE A 172 9.12 0.64 -20.77
N ALA A 173 8.23 -0.32 -20.46
CA ALA A 173 8.44 -1.29 -19.40
C ALA A 173 9.68 -2.15 -19.67
N THR A 174 9.81 -2.71 -20.88
CA THR A 174 10.93 -3.57 -21.29
C THR A 174 12.28 -2.86 -21.20
N SER A 175 12.39 -1.66 -21.78
CA SER A 175 13.64 -0.88 -21.76
C SER A 175 14.11 -0.54 -20.35
N ARG A 176 13.14 -0.23 -19.48
CA ARG A 176 13.37 0.12 -18.09
C ARG A 176 13.80 -1.09 -17.25
N ILE A 177 13.11 -2.21 -17.37
CA ILE A 177 13.48 -3.50 -16.77
C ILE A 177 14.92 -3.84 -17.15
N ALA A 178 15.25 -3.83 -18.45
CA ALA A 178 16.59 -4.17 -18.92
C ALA A 178 17.68 -3.22 -18.38
N ARG A 179 17.38 -1.92 -18.26
CA ARG A 179 18.33 -0.94 -17.71
C ARG A 179 18.58 -1.13 -16.21
N VAL A 180 17.52 -1.38 -15.44
CA VAL A 180 17.63 -1.64 -14.00
C VAL A 180 18.30 -2.99 -13.77
N GLY A 181 18.03 -4.00 -14.59
CA GLY A 181 18.69 -5.30 -14.56
C GLY A 181 20.19 -5.20 -14.69
N ARG A 182 20.68 -4.53 -15.72
CA ARG A 182 22.12 -4.26 -15.87
C ARG A 182 22.75 -3.55 -14.67
N CYS A 183 22.00 -2.70 -13.97
CA CYS A 183 22.46 -2.00 -12.78
C CYS A 183 22.59 -2.95 -11.59
N LEU A 184 21.61 -3.82 -11.37
CA LEU A 184 21.64 -4.82 -10.30
C LEU A 184 22.66 -5.93 -10.59
N ASP A 185 22.77 -6.40 -11.83
CA ASP A 185 23.79 -7.37 -12.24
C ASP A 185 25.20 -6.86 -11.95
N GLU A 186 25.45 -5.58 -12.24
CA GLU A 186 26.73 -4.93 -11.91
C GLU A 186 26.96 -4.84 -10.40
N ALA A 187 25.92 -4.51 -9.63
CA ALA A 187 26.01 -4.48 -8.17
C ALA A 187 26.35 -5.87 -7.60
N ILE A 188 25.68 -6.92 -8.08
CA ILE A 188 25.93 -8.32 -7.67
C ILE A 188 27.36 -8.72 -8.01
N ARG A 189 27.84 -8.46 -9.24
CA ARG A 189 29.22 -8.78 -9.64
C ARG A 189 30.27 -8.07 -8.79
N ARG A 190 30.05 -6.78 -8.49
CA ARG A 190 30.99 -5.99 -7.67
C ARG A 190 31.01 -6.39 -6.22
N ALA A 191 29.87 -6.80 -5.66
CA ALA A 191 29.80 -7.22 -4.27
C ALA A 191 30.43 -8.59 -4.02
N ALA A 192 30.74 -9.38 -5.07
CA ALA A 192 31.36 -10.69 -4.93
C ALA A 192 32.68 -10.63 -4.12
N PRO A 193 32.92 -11.59 -3.20
CA PRO A 193 32.17 -12.82 -2.96
C PRO A 193 30.94 -12.68 -2.04
N HIS A 194 30.58 -11.47 -1.62
CA HIS A 194 29.40 -11.24 -0.81
C HIS A 194 28.11 -11.38 -1.62
N ARG A 195 27.04 -11.84 -0.97
CA ARG A 195 25.73 -12.00 -1.58
C ARG A 195 24.81 -10.85 -1.16
N LEU A 196 24.29 -10.13 -2.15
CA LEU A 196 23.24 -9.13 -1.94
C LEU A 196 21.87 -9.83 -1.95
N ARG A 197 21.05 -9.58 -0.94
CA ARG A 197 19.66 -10.05 -0.86
C ARG A 197 18.71 -8.88 -1.10
N PHE A 198 17.74 -9.10 -1.97
CA PHE A 198 16.80 -8.06 -2.37
C PHE A 198 15.40 -8.38 -1.87
N HIS A 199 14.73 -7.35 -1.37
CA HIS A 199 13.45 -7.46 -0.69
C HIS A 199 12.45 -6.45 -1.22
N ALA A 200 11.16 -6.70 -1.00
CA ALA A 200 10.10 -5.73 -1.19
C ALA A 200 9.03 -5.86 -0.09
N PRO A 201 8.30 -4.77 0.26
CA PRO A 201 7.31 -4.79 1.34
C PRO A 201 6.01 -5.52 0.99
N THR A 202 5.81 -5.86 -0.28
CA THR A 202 4.60 -6.52 -0.78
C THR A 202 4.98 -7.61 -1.78
N GLY A 203 4.15 -8.65 -1.88
CA GLY A 203 4.33 -9.69 -2.90
C GLY A 203 4.22 -9.13 -4.32
N GLU A 204 3.41 -8.08 -4.52
CA GLU A 204 3.28 -7.37 -5.79
C GLU A 204 4.57 -6.69 -6.22
N LEU A 205 5.21 -5.94 -5.32
CA LEU A 205 6.49 -5.31 -5.63
C LEU A 205 7.59 -6.36 -5.81
N ALA A 206 7.59 -7.43 -5.00
CA ALA A 206 8.54 -8.52 -5.14
C ALA A 206 8.43 -9.19 -6.52
N ALA A 207 7.20 -9.48 -6.98
CA ALA A 207 6.95 -10.06 -8.30
C ALA A 207 7.30 -9.08 -9.43
N GLU A 208 7.07 -7.77 -9.25
CA GLU A 208 7.49 -6.77 -10.23
C GLU A 208 9.01 -6.68 -10.35
N TRP A 209 9.71 -6.54 -9.23
CA TRP A 209 11.17 -6.45 -9.21
C TRP A 209 11.84 -7.75 -9.66
N SER A 210 11.20 -8.90 -9.48
CA SER A 210 11.72 -10.17 -9.99
C SER A 210 11.75 -10.25 -11.52
N GLN A 211 10.98 -9.41 -12.24
CA GLN A 211 11.08 -9.32 -13.70
C GLN A 211 12.42 -8.74 -14.19
N VAL A 212 13.20 -8.12 -13.29
CA VAL A 212 14.50 -7.52 -13.59
C VAL A 212 15.58 -8.56 -13.89
N GLY A 213 15.38 -9.82 -13.47
CA GLY A 213 16.33 -10.92 -13.71
C GLY A 213 17.44 -11.02 -12.66
N ALA A 214 17.45 -10.16 -11.64
CA ALA A 214 18.21 -10.39 -10.43
C ALA A 214 17.67 -11.64 -9.71
N GLU A 215 18.45 -12.21 -8.77
CA GLU A 215 17.97 -13.29 -7.88
C GLU A 215 16.55 -13.01 -7.35
N ALA A 216 15.80 -14.07 -7.02
CA ALA A 216 14.43 -13.95 -6.55
C ALA A 216 14.29 -12.88 -5.44
N ILE A 217 13.42 -11.89 -5.68
CA ILE A 217 13.14 -10.83 -4.71
C ILE A 217 12.19 -11.41 -3.67
N SER A 218 12.62 -11.45 -2.41
CA SER A 218 11.77 -11.91 -1.31
C SER A 218 10.85 -10.82 -0.80
N MET A 219 9.75 -11.22 -0.15
CA MET A 219 8.94 -10.29 0.61
C MET A 219 9.56 -10.12 2.00
N LEU A 220 9.77 -8.88 2.41
CA LEU A 220 10.14 -8.51 3.78
C LEU A 220 9.04 -7.58 4.28
N PRO A 221 8.24 -7.94 5.30
CA PRO A 221 7.05 -7.19 5.65
C PRO A 221 7.39 -5.75 6.06
N TYR A 222 6.44 -4.83 5.84
CA TYR A 222 6.55 -3.49 6.41
C TYR A 222 6.18 -3.55 7.90
N PRO A 223 7.07 -3.16 8.82
CA PRO A 223 6.82 -3.25 10.25
C PRO A 223 5.77 -2.23 10.67
N VAL A 224 4.91 -2.62 11.59
CA VAL A 224 4.03 -1.69 12.31
C VAL A 224 4.58 -1.46 13.70
N ASP A 225 4.57 -0.21 14.13
CA ASP A 225 5.11 0.18 15.43
C ASP A 225 4.28 -0.42 16.59
N GLY A 226 4.94 -1.17 17.47
CA GLY A 226 4.36 -1.71 18.71
C GLY A 226 3.97 -0.62 19.72
N ILE A 227 4.37 0.64 19.51
CA ILE A 227 3.88 1.77 20.30
C ILE A 227 2.35 1.89 20.24
N LEU A 228 1.68 1.36 19.20
CA LEU A 228 0.22 1.29 19.15
C LEU A 228 -0.39 0.39 20.27
N GLU A 229 0.39 -0.48 20.91
CA GLU A 229 -0.07 -1.42 21.94
C GLU A 229 -0.09 -0.83 23.36
N THR A 230 0.73 0.17 23.64
CA THR A 230 1.06 0.56 25.03
C THR A 230 0.25 1.71 25.60
N ALA A 231 -0.46 2.47 24.76
CA ALA A 231 -1.37 3.47 25.32
C ALA A 231 -2.72 2.80 25.57
N PRO A 232 -3.27 2.87 26.78
CA PRO A 232 -4.71 2.66 26.93
C PRO A 232 -5.40 3.59 25.93
N ASP A 233 -6.44 3.07 25.26
CA ASP A 233 -7.28 3.92 24.42
C ASP A 233 -7.60 5.16 25.23
N PRO A 234 -7.24 6.37 24.76
CA PRO A 234 -7.63 7.57 25.47
C PRO A 234 -9.14 7.44 25.69
N PRO A 235 -9.64 7.68 26.93
CA PRO A 235 -11.06 7.57 27.21
C PRO A 235 -11.72 8.35 26.10
N ARG A 236 -12.49 7.63 25.25
CA ARG A 236 -13.02 8.23 24.03
C ARG A 236 -13.65 9.52 24.50
N PRO A 237 -13.19 10.69 24.04
CA PRO A 237 -13.89 11.91 24.38
C PRO A 237 -15.32 11.58 24.02
N THR A 238 -16.22 11.71 24.99
CA THR A 238 -17.65 11.67 24.75
C THR A 238 -17.90 12.89 23.87
N LEU A 239 -17.49 12.80 22.61
CA LEU A 239 -17.84 13.71 21.55
C LEU A 239 -19.34 13.76 21.69
N SER A 240 -19.84 14.91 22.09
CA SER A 240 -21.26 15.08 22.39
C SER A 240 -22.04 14.70 21.12
N GLY A 241 -22.65 13.52 21.13
CA GLY A 241 -23.41 12.95 20.01
C GLY A 241 -22.74 11.72 19.36
N ASP A 242 -23.59 10.77 18.99
CA ASP A 242 -23.33 9.44 18.40
C ASP A 242 -22.60 9.44 17.03
N ARG A 243 -21.62 10.31 16.81
CA ARG A 243 -20.92 10.45 15.53
C ARG A 243 -19.60 9.67 15.48
N PHE A 244 -19.41 8.94 14.40
CA PHE A 244 -18.15 8.28 14.06
C PHE A 244 -17.17 9.25 13.42
N ARG A 245 -15.89 9.02 13.69
CA ARG A 245 -14.81 9.84 13.15
C ARG A 245 -14.11 9.16 11.98
N VAL A 246 -14.18 9.80 10.81
CA VAL A 246 -13.52 9.37 9.58
C VAL A 246 -12.23 10.15 9.40
N ALA A 247 -11.10 9.46 9.38
CA ALA A 247 -9.79 10.07 9.23
C ALA A 247 -9.25 9.91 7.80
N LEU A 248 -8.69 11.01 7.27
CA LEU A 248 -7.88 11.06 6.07
C LEU A 248 -6.53 11.65 6.45
N LEU A 249 -5.60 10.77 6.85
CA LEU A 249 -4.27 11.17 7.35
C LEU A 249 -3.18 11.00 6.28
N GLY A 250 -2.07 11.69 6.52
CA GLY A 250 -0.89 11.74 5.69
C GLY A 250 -0.90 12.86 4.66
N ASP A 251 0.24 13.03 4.00
CA ASP A 251 0.40 14.03 2.95
C ASP A 251 -0.65 13.93 1.85
N ALA A 252 -1.25 15.06 1.50
CA ALA A 252 -2.16 15.21 0.37
C ALA A 252 -1.38 15.18 -0.94
N ARG A 253 -1.73 14.20 -1.80
CA ARG A 253 -1.05 13.94 -3.08
C ARG A 253 -2.05 13.47 -4.12
N SER A 254 -1.69 13.60 -5.40
CA SER A 254 -2.58 13.23 -6.50
C SER A 254 -2.90 11.73 -6.52
N GLU A 255 -1.92 10.88 -6.25
CA GLU A 255 -2.07 9.43 -6.21
C GLU A 255 -2.86 8.93 -4.99
N LYS A 256 -3.10 9.79 -3.99
CA LYS A 256 -4.03 9.52 -2.88
C LYS A 256 -5.43 10.08 -3.17
N ASN A 257 -5.65 10.58 -4.39
CA ASN A 257 -6.85 11.30 -4.83
C ASN A 257 -7.28 12.45 -3.89
N SER A 258 -6.33 13.14 -3.26
CA SER A 258 -6.65 14.25 -2.36
C SER A 258 -7.37 15.42 -3.06
N HIS A 259 -7.26 15.50 -4.39
CA HIS A 259 -8.02 16.47 -5.20
C HIS A 259 -9.52 16.15 -5.29
N LEU A 260 -9.93 14.90 -5.06
CA LEU A 260 -11.33 14.47 -5.06
C LEU A 260 -12.01 14.65 -3.70
N THR A 261 -11.23 14.91 -2.63
CA THR A 261 -11.75 14.97 -1.26
C THR A 261 -12.92 15.94 -1.09
N PRO A 262 -12.91 17.19 -1.61
CA PRO A 262 -14.06 18.08 -1.48
C PRO A 262 -15.34 17.52 -2.12
N ALA A 263 -15.26 17.02 -3.35
CA ALA A 263 -16.42 16.46 -4.06
C ALA A 263 -16.94 15.19 -3.37
N LEU A 264 -16.03 14.37 -2.83
CA LEU A 264 -16.39 13.18 -2.06
C LEU A 264 -17.14 13.56 -0.77
N LEU A 265 -16.68 14.59 -0.05
CA LEU A 265 -17.38 15.10 1.13
C LEU A 265 -18.79 15.59 0.81
N GLU A 266 -18.97 16.36 -0.27
CA GLU A 266 -20.31 16.80 -0.69
C GLU A 266 -21.25 15.62 -0.94
N ARG A 267 -20.76 14.57 -1.61
CA ARG A 267 -21.55 13.34 -1.84
C ARG A 267 -21.89 12.61 -0.54
N ILE A 268 -20.97 12.58 0.44
CA ILE A 268 -21.22 11.94 1.73
C ILE A 268 -22.22 12.75 2.56
N ILE A 269 -22.09 14.08 2.58
CA ILE A 269 -22.98 14.99 3.31
C ILE A 269 -24.39 14.98 2.70
N ALA A 270 -24.51 14.77 1.39
CA ALA A 270 -25.79 14.60 0.73
C ALA A 270 -26.54 13.32 1.16
N ILE A 271 -25.90 12.39 1.88
CA ILE A 271 -26.54 11.20 2.47
C ILE A 271 -26.94 11.55 3.92
N PRO A 272 -28.25 11.71 4.24
CA PRO A 272 -28.68 12.24 5.54
C PRO A 272 -28.17 11.45 6.75
N THR A 273 -28.15 10.11 6.65
CA THR A 273 -27.65 9.24 7.72
C THR A 273 -26.16 9.45 7.98
N CYS A 274 -25.37 9.64 6.92
CA CYS A 274 -23.96 9.98 7.03
C CYS A 274 -23.74 11.37 7.63
N ALA A 275 -24.43 12.40 7.13
CA ALA A 275 -24.29 13.77 7.64
C ALA A 275 -24.63 13.87 9.14
N ALA A 276 -25.62 13.10 9.61
CA ALA A 276 -25.99 13.06 11.01
C ALA A 276 -24.97 12.32 11.90
N ARG A 277 -24.29 11.31 11.35
CA ARG A 277 -23.48 10.34 12.12
C ARG A 277 -21.99 10.39 11.85
N LEU A 278 -21.48 11.22 10.95
CA LEU A 278 -20.06 11.31 10.63
C LEU A 278 -19.48 12.67 10.97
N ARG A 279 -18.20 12.66 11.35
CA ARG A 279 -17.30 13.81 11.33
C ARG A 279 -15.99 13.40 10.67
N PHE A 280 -15.35 14.34 9.99
CA PHE A 280 -14.13 14.11 9.23
C PHE A 280 -12.96 14.78 9.90
N ALA A 281 -11.82 14.10 9.90
CA ALA A 281 -10.54 14.70 10.22
C ALA A 281 -9.59 14.54 9.05
N ILE A 282 -9.21 15.68 8.47
CA ILE A 282 -8.51 15.70 7.20
C ILE A 282 -7.20 16.42 7.37
N GLN A 283 -6.10 15.71 7.13
CA GLN A 283 -4.78 16.32 7.10
C GLN A 283 -4.59 17.11 5.81
N THR A 284 -4.32 18.41 5.92
CA THR A 284 -4.21 19.33 4.79
C THR A 284 -2.76 19.67 4.45
N ASN A 285 -1.84 18.74 4.65
CA ASN A 285 -0.42 18.93 4.34
C ASN A 285 -0.13 18.62 2.87
N PRO A 286 0.35 19.55 2.03
CA PRO A 286 0.74 19.22 0.66
C PRO A 286 1.98 18.32 0.66
N GLY A 287 1.88 17.14 0.03
CA GLY A 287 2.99 16.19 -0.10
C GLY A 287 3.98 16.49 -1.23
N PHE A 288 4.06 17.74 -1.66
CA PHE A 288 4.83 18.21 -2.80
C PHE A 288 5.27 19.65 -2.57
N ASN A 289 6.19 20.16 -3.39
CA ASN A 289 6.63 21.55 -3.29
C ASN A 289 5.42 22.49 -3.54
N PRO A 290 5.06 23.40 -2.62
CA PRO A 290 3.91 24.30 -2.79
C PRO A 290 3.98 25.20 -4.04
N ARG A 291 5.17 25.38 -4.64
CA ARG A 291 5.38 26.11 -5.90
C ARG A 291 5.29 25.23 -7.14
N SER A 292 4.95 23.94 -6.99
CA SER A 292 4.81 23.03 -8.12
C SER A 292 3.76 23.53 -9.11
N ARG A 293 4.08 23.39 -10.40
CA ARG A 293 3.19 23.74 -11.51
C ARG A 293 2.67 22.50 -12.24
N ARG A 294 2.82 21.31 -11.65
CA ARG A 294 2.25 20.09 -12.22
C ARG A 294 0.72 20.19 -12.15
N PRO A 295 -0.03 19.84 -13.22
CA PRO A 295 -1.48 19.92 -13.20
C PRO A 295 -2.12 19.18 -12.02
N ALA A 296 -1.62 17.98 -11.70
CA ALA A 296 -2.13 17.19 -10.57
C ALA A 296 -1.89 17.87 -9.21
N ASP A 297 -0.72 18.49 -9.01
CA ASP A 297 -0.38 19.23 -7.79
C ASP A 297 -1.25 20.49 -7.65
N ILE A 298 -1.56 21.17 -8.76
CA ILE A 298 -2.47 22.33 -8.79
C ILE A 298 -3.88 21.92 -8.36
N LEU A 299 -4.39 20.79 -8.87
CA LEU A 299 -5.70 20.26 -8.46
C LEU A 299 -5.75 19.93 -6.97
N VAL A 300 -4.70 19.30 -6.43
CA VAL A 300 -4.63 19.01 -4.99
C VAL A 300 -4.55 20.31 -4.18
N ALA A 301 -3.72 21.29 -4.58
CA ALA A 301 -3.63 22.57 -3.90
C ALA A 301 -4.99 23.31 -3.91
N GLY A 302 -5.72 23.27 -5.02
CA GLY A 302 -7.07 23.82 -5.13
C GLY A 302 -8.05 23.15 -4.18
N ALA A 303 -8.01 21.82 -4.08
CA ALA A 303 -8.84 21.06 -3.15
C ALA A 303 -8.51 21.38 -1.67
N LEU A 304 -7.22 21.50 -1.33
CA LEU A 304 -6.80 21.94 0.01
C LEU A 304 -7.26 23.36 0.31
N GLY A 305 -7.23 24.27 -0.67
CA GLY A 305 -7.79 25.61 -0.56
C GLY A 305 -9.30 25.60 -0.30
N ALA A 306 -10.05 24.79 -1.05
CA ALA A 306 -11.49 24.62 -0.85
C ALA A 306 -11.82 24.09 0.56
N LEU A 307 -11.05 23.10 1.05
CA LEU A 307 -11.18 22.62 2.43
C LEU A 307 -10.83 23.72 3.44
N ALA A 308 -9.83 24.55 3.17
CA ALA A 308 -9.39 25.59 4.09
C ALA A 308 -10.44 26.69 4.31
N HIS A 309 -11.32 26.93 3.34
CA HIS A 309 -12.42 27.88 3.41
C HIS A 309 -13.74 27.30 3.93
N ARG A 310 -13.76 26.00 4.25
CA ARG A 310 -14.94 25.33 4.81
C ARG A 310 -15.02 25.59 6.31
N ASP A 311 -16.18 26.06 6.76
CA ASP A 311 -16.43 26.44 8.16
C ASP A 311 -17.59 25.64 8.80
N ASP A 312 -17.81 24.40 8.34
CA ASP A 312 -18.80 23.54 8.97
C ASP A 312 -18.19 22.67 10.09
N ALA A 313 -19.01 22.40 11.11
CA ALA A 313 -18.62 21.57 12.25
C ALA A 313 -18.43 20.08 11.89
N LEU A 314 -18.56 19.70 10.61
CA LEU A 314 -18.38 18.33 10.13
C LEU A 314 -16.92 18.02 9.79
N VAL A 315 -16.10 19.02 9.48
CA VAL A 315 -14.72 18.82 9.04
C VAL A 315 -13.72 19.47 10.00
N GLU A 316 -13.00 18.63 10.74
CA GLU A 316 -11.79 19.00 11.47
C GLU A 316 -10.59 19.02 10.51
N ARG A 317 -9.93 20.18 10.42
CA ARG A 317 -8.74 20.35 9.58
C ARG A 317 -7.49 20.16 10.43
N LEU A 318 -6.64 19.22 10.01
CA LEU A 318 -5.36 18.92 10.64
C LEU A 318 -4.25 19.57 9.80
N ALA A 319 -3.85 20.78 10.16
CA ALA A 319 -2.92 21.58 9.36
C ALA A 319 -1.48 21.05 9.45
N GLY A 320 -0.81 20.95 8.30
CA GLY A 320 0.62 20.66 8.21
C GLY A 320 1.01 19.22 8.54
N PRO A 321 2.33 18.92 8.55
CA PRO A 321 2.82 17.63 9.02
C PRO A 321 2.53 17.49 10.52
N LEU A 322 1.97 16.35 10.91
CA LEU A 322 1.68 16.08 12.31
C LEU A 322 2.93 15.55 13.01
N ALA A 323 3.24 16.10 14.18
CA ALA A 323 4.21 15.49 15.08
C ALA A 323 3.76 14.07 15.45
N PHE A 324 4.70 13.18 15.75
CA PHE A 324 4.41 11.75 15.98
C PHE A 324 3.30 11.50 17.02
N ASN A 325 3.34 12.18 18.18
CA ASN A 325 2.30 12.03 19.20
C ASN A 325 0.94 12.56 18.75
N ALA A 326 0.92 13.67 17.99
CA ALA A 326 -0.31 14.19 17.42
C ALA A 326 -0.87 13.21 16.38
N TYR A 327 -0.04 12.71 15.46
CA TYR A 327 -0.43 11.68 14.49
C TYR A 327 -1.02 10.44 15.16
N ARG A 328 -0.34 9.89 16.18
CA ARG A 328 -0.82 8.74 16.95
C ARG A 328 -2.17 9.03 17.61
N HIS A 329 -2.32 10.19 18.23
CA HIS A 329 -3.60 10.59 18.83
C HIS A 329 -4.72 10.65 17.78
N GLN A 330 -4.45 11.21 16.60
CA GLN A 330 -5.41 11.26 15.49
C GLN A 330 -5.81 9.86 15.00
N LEU A 331 -4.86 8.92 14.98
CA LEU A 331 -5.11 7.54 14.63
C LEU A 331 -5.97 6.83 15.68
N GLN A 332 -5.70 7.04 16.96
CA GLN A 332 -6.48 6.45 18.06
C GLN A 332 -7.92 6.97 18.10
N LEU A 333 -8.13 8.25 17.78
CA LEU A 333 -9.47 8.85 17.73
C LEU A 333 -10.32 8.40 16.53
N ALA A 334 -9.70 7.88 15.46
CA ALA A 334 -10.44 7.44 14.29
C ALA A 334 -11.28 6.19 14.58
N ASP A 335 -12.46 6.11 13.95
CA ASP A 335 -13.23 4.86 13.82
C ASP A 335 -12.99 4.24 12.44
N VAL A 336 -12.89 5.10 11.43
CA VAL A 336 -12.74 4.72 10.03
C VAL A 336 -11.56 5.47 9.42
N PHE A 337 -10.80 4.78 8.57
CA PHE A 337 -9.82 5.39 7.69
C PHE A 337 -10.32 5.36 6.26
N LEU A 338 -10.52 6.52 5.65
CA LEU A 338 -10.88 6.61 4.23
C LEU A 338 -9.60 6.79 3.41
N LEU A 339 -9.24 5.78 2.62
CA LEU A 339 -8.02 5.71 1.83
C LEU A 339 -8.39 5.59 0.33
N PRO A 340 -8.88 6.69 -0.30
CA PRO A 340 -9.43 6.66 -1.65
C PRO A 340 -8.31 6.70 -2.70
N TYR A 341 -7.26 5.91 -2.54
CA TYR A 341 -6.04 6.04 -3.33
C TYR A 341 -6.26 5.66 -4.80
N ASP A 342 -5.45 6.21 -5.70
CA ASP A 342 -5.44 5.79 -7.10
C ASP A 342 -4.89 4.37 -7.16
N GLN A 343 -5.77 3.41 -7.43
CA GLN A 343 -5.42 2.00 -7.52
C GLN A 343 -4.31 1.76 -8.55
N ARG A 344 -4.22 2.52 -9.65
CA ARG A 344 -3.16 2.32 -10.64
C ARG A 344 -1.78 2.57 -10.03
N CYS A 345 -1.68 3.53 -9.12
CA CYS A 345 -0.46 3.89 -8.39
C CYS A 345 -0.22 3.00 -7.16
N TYR A 346 -1.28 2.66 -6.42
CA TYR A 346 -1.22 1.91 -5.17
C TYR A 346 -1.46 0.41 -5.31
N ARG A 347 -1.62 -0.11 -6.53
CA ARG A 347 -1.84 -1.54 -6.79
C ARG A 347 -0.79 -2.41 -6.12
N GLN A 348 0.47 -1.98 -6.17
CA GLN A 348 1.59 -2.75 -5.65
C GLN A 348 2.19 -2.15 -4.38
N ARG A 349 1.93 -0.86 -4.12
CA ARG A 349 2.58 -0.11 -3.04
C ARG A 349 2.02 -0.53 -1.69
N CYS A 350 2.92 -0.63 -0.71
CA CYS A 350 2.54 -0.68 0.69
C CYS A 350 1.92 0.67 1.12
N SER A 351 0.89 0.62 1.97
CA SER A 351 0.35 1.77 2.68
C SER A 351 0.57 1.55 4.18
N ALA A 352 1.50 2.30 4.77
CA ALA A 352 1.74 2.25 6.22
C ALA A 352 0.47 2.59 7.00
N ILE A 353 -0.27 3.63 6.59
CA ILE A 353 -1.52 4.06 7.22
C ILE A 353 -2.57 2.93 7.23
N LEU A 354 -2.67 2.12 6.17
CA LEU A 354 -3.56 0.96 6.17
C LEU A 354 -3.14 -0.06 7.23
N LEU A 355 -1.85 -0.37 7.32
CA LEU A 355 -1.33 -1.32 8.30
C LEU A 355 -1.54 -0.82 9.72
N GLU A 356 -1.27 0.45 9.99
CA GLU A 356 -1.48 1.06 11.30
C GLU A 356 -2.98 1.08 11.68
N ALA A 357 -3.87 1.35 10.72
CA ALA A 357 -5.31 1.28 10.92
C ALA A 357 -5.77 -0.14 11.29
N LEU A 358 -5.34 -1.14 10.52
CA LEU A 358 -5.66 -2.55 10.75
C LEU A 358 -5.10 -3.05 12.10
N ALA A 359 -3.83 -2.75 12.36
CA ALA A 359 -3.15 -3.08 13.61
C ALA A 359 -3.79 -2.40 14.84
N SER A 360 -4.49 -1.28 14.65
CA SER A 360 -5.20 -0.55 15.70
C SER A 360 -6.70 -0.86 15.76
N GLY A 361 -7.16 -1.87 15.00
CA GLY A 361 -8.57 -2.27 14.98
C GLY A 361 -9.52 -1.22 14.42
N LYS A 362 -9.01 -0.33 13.56
CA LYS A 362 -9.80 0.68 12.86
C LYS A 362 -10.31 0.12 11.54
N VAL A 363 -11.42 0.65 11.04
CA VAL A 363 -12.06 0.14 9.82
C VAL A 363 -11.49 0.88 8.60
N PRO A 364 -10.67 0.25 7.74
CA PRO A 364 -10.22 0.91 6.52
C PRO A 364 -11.28 0.80 5.41
N ILE A 365 -11.44 1.88 4.66
CA ILE A 365 -12.14 1.91 3.38
C ILE A 365 -11.08 2.17 2.31
N VAL A 366 -10.83 1.18 1.46
CA VAL A 366 -9.74 1.19 0.48
C VAL A 366 -10.26 0.94 -0.93
N THR A 367 -9.52 1.38 -1.94
CA THR A 367 -9.78 0.98 -3.33
C THR A 367 -9.32 -0.45 -3.61
N GLY A 368 -10.02 -1.12 -4.52
CA GLY A 368 -9.88 -2.53 -4.89
C GLY A 368 -8.61 -2.89 -5.68
N GLY A 369 -8.57 -4.15 -6.13
CA GLY A 369 -7.61 -4.75 -7.06
C GLY A 369 -6.13 -4.40 -6.89
N GLY A 370 -5.65 -4.40 -5.66
CA GLY A 370 -4.26 -4.21 -5.31
C GLY A 370 -3.94 -4.76 -3.93
N TRP A 371 -2.73 -4.48 -3.46
CA TRP A 371 -2.23 -4.93 -2.18
C TRP A 371 -3.14 -4.53 -1.01
N MET A 372 -3.65 -3.29 -1.00
CA MET A 372 -4.54 -2.81 0.07
C MET A 372 -5.81 -3.65 0.23
N ALA A 373 -6.47 -3.99 -0.88
CA ALA A 373 -7.65 -4.86 -0.86
C ALA A 373 -7.28 -6.30 -0.47
N ARG A 374 -6.09 -6.77 -0.89
CA ARG A 374 -5.59 -8.11 -0.55
C ARG A 374 -5.38 -8.28 0.95
N CYS A 375 -4.95 -7.23 1.68
CA CYS A 375 -4.87 -7.27 3.14
C CYS A 375 -6.21 -7.66 3.78
N LEU A 376 -7.35 -7.31 3.17
CA LEU A 376 -8.69 -7.60 3.70
C LEU A 376 -9.24 -8.96 3.25
N LEU A 377 -8.61 -9.63 2.29
CA LEU A 377 -9.12 -10.84 1.64
C LEU A 377 -9.34 -12.02 2.61
N PRO A 378 -8.44 -12.34 3.55
CA PRO A 378 -8.69 -13.43 4.51
C PRO A 378 -9.94 -13.19 5.37
N ALA A 379 -10.14 -11.94 5.81
CA ALA A 379 -11.32 -11.57 6.60
C ALA A 379 -12.61 -11.61 5.76
N LEU A 380 -12.53 -11.23 4.48
CA LEU A 380 -13.66 -11.28 3.56
C LEU A 380 -14.10 -12.72 3.26
N ARG A 381 -13.16 -13.66 3.08
CA ARG A 381 -13.49 -15.09 2.93
C ARG A 381 -14.20 -15.64 4.16
N SER A 382 -13.64 -15.39 5.35
CA SER A 382 -14.27 -15.80 6.60
C SER A 382 -15.67 -15.19 6.79
N HIS A 383 -15.90 -13.98 6.28
CA HIS A 383 -17.21 -13.34 6.27
C HIS A 383 -18.19 -14.04 5.33
N VAL A 384 -17.76 -14.36 4.11
CA VAL A 384 -18.56 -15.14 3.15
C VAL A 384 -18.93 -16.50 3.73
N ASP A 385 -17.98 -17.23 4.32
CA ASP A 385 -18.25 -18.51 4.97
C ASP A 385 -19.32 -18.38 6.06
N ARG A 386 -19.34 -17.26 6.78
CA ARG A 386 -20.38 -16.97 7.79
C ARG A 386 -21.73 -16.68 7.13
N LEU A 387 -21.76 -15.82 6.10
CA LEU A 387 -23.00 -15.50 5.39
C LEU A 387 -23.64 -16.77 4.80
N GLU A 388 -22.85 -17.69 4.26
CA GLU A 388 -23.36 -18.95 3.69
C GLU A 388 -23.91 -19.92 4.75
N ARG A 389 -23.45 -19.81 6.00
CA ARG A 389 -24.05 -20.55 7.13
C ARG A 389 -25.31 -19.89 7.68
N GLU A 390 -25.39 -18.56 7.59
CA GLU A 390 -26.49 -17.76 8.14
C GLU A 390 -27.68 -17.67 7.18
N TYR A 391 -27.42 -17.61 5.87
CA TYR A 391 -28.41 -17.41 4.83
C TYR A 391 -28.48 -18.62 3.89
N PRO A 392 -29.66 -19.23 3.66
CA PRO A 392 -29.81 -20.36 2.77
C PRO A 392 -29.35 -20.05 1.34
N LEU A 393 -28.69 -21.01 0.70
CA LEU A 393 -28.30 -20.93 -0.70
C LEU A 393 -29.56 -21.05 -1.60
N ALA A 394 -29.84 -19.99 -2.35
CA ALA A 394 -30.96 -19.91 -3.29
C ALA A 394 -30.61 -20.49 -4.67
N GLY A 395 -29.33 -20.44 -5.05
CA GLY A 395 -28.86 -20.96 -6.33
C GLY A 395 -27.37 -20.69 -6.56
N VAL A 396 -26.80 -21.39 -7.54
CA VAL A 396 -25.41 -21.21 -7.97
C VAL A 396 -25.39 -21.15 -9.49
N GLU A 397 -24.66 -20.17 -10.03
CA GLU A 397 -24.39 -20.06 -11.45
C GLU A 397 -22.87 -19.97 -11.66
N THR A 398 -22.34 -20.85 -12.52
CA THR A 398 -20.92 -20.87 -12.84
C THR A 398 -20.72 -20.44 -14.28
N ILE A 399 -19.89 -19.43 -14.48
CA ILE A 399 -19.45 -18.96 -15.79
C ILE A 399 -18.06 -19.57 -16.02
N GLY A 400 -18.00 -20.51 -16.96
CA GLY A 400 -16.78 -21.24 -17.31
C GLY A 400 -15.66 -20.35 -17.85
N PRO A 401 -14.46 -20.95 -18.07
CA PRO A 401 -13.29 -20.22 -18.50
C PRO A 401 -13.56 -19.51 -19.82
N GLY A 402 -13.27 -18.21 -19.83
CA GLY A 402 -13.21 -17.40 -21.02
C GLY A 402 -12.11 -16.37 -20.80
N ALA A 403 -11.22 -16.20 -21.79
CA ALA A 403 -10.40 -15.00 -21.81
C ALA A 403 -11.37 -13.82 -21.91
N ILE A 404 -11.36 -12.92 -20.93
CA ILE A 404 -11.96 -11.60 -21.14
C ILE A 404 -11.17 -11.01 -22.31
N ALA A 405 -11.76 -10.90 -23.50
CA ALA A 405 -11.06 -10.36 -24.65
C ALA A 405 -10.59 -8.92 -24.35
N ALA A 406 -9.45 -8.51 -24.92
CA ALA A 406 -8.86 -7.20 -24.66
C ALA A 406 -9.87 -6.08 -24.96
N GLY A 407 -10.29 -5.37 -23.92
CA GLY A 407 -11.07 -4.13 -24.02
C GLY A 407 -12.59 -4.27 -24.04
N ALA A 408 -13.17 -5.46 -24.14
CA ALA A 408 -14.62 -5.64 -24.05
C ALA A 408 -14.97 -6.32 -22.73
N GLY A 409 -15.60 -5.56 -21.82
CA GLY A 409 -16.30 -6.17 -20.69
C GLY A 409 -17.35 -7.15 -21.20
N ARG A 410 -17.55 -8.26 -20.50
CA ARG A 410 -18.64 -9.19 -20.78
C ARG A 410 -19.82 -8.81 -19.92
N GLN A 411 -20.94 -8.49 -20.54
CA GLN A 411 -22.22 -8.31 -19.87
C GLN A 411 -23.07 -9.55 -20.08
N LEU A 412 -23.64 -10.07 -18.99
CA LEU A 412 -24.48 -11.26 -18.97
C LEU A 412 -25.79 -10.92 -18.26
N PRO A 413 -26.95 -11.30 -18.83
CA PRO A 413 -28.17 -11.35 -18.06
C PRO A 413 -28.08 -12.54 -17.10
N VAL A 414 -28.20 -12.27 -15.80
CA VAL A 414 -28.30 -13.32 -14.78
C VAL A 414 -29.68 -13.27 -14.13
N LEU A 415 -30.30 -14.42 -13.87
CA LEU A 415 -31.65 -14.48 -13.30
C LEU A 415 -31.54 -14.79 -11.80
N PRO A 416 -31.65 -13.78 -10.91
CA PRO A 416 -31.58 -14.04 -9.47
C PRO A 416 -32.75 -14.93 -9.03
N PRO A 417 -32.49 -16.05 -8.33
CA PRO A 417 -33.55 -16.90 -7.78
C PRO A 417 -34.52 -16.11 -6.89
N ALA A 418 -35.79 -16.52 -6.86
CA ALA A 418 -36.79 -15.88 -6.01
C ALA A 418 -36.34 -15.89 -4.53
N GLY A 419 -36.49 -14.75 -3.85
CA GLY A 419 -36.07 -14.55 -2.46
C GLY A 419 -34.58 -14.24 -2.25
N ALA A 420 -33.76 -14.27 -3.30
CA ALA A 420 -32.35 -13.87 -3.19
C ALA A 420 -32.25 -12.39 -2.79
N GLY A 421 -31.50 -12.09 -1.73
CA GLY A 421 -31.21 -10.71 -1.30
C GLY A 421 -29.73 -10.38 -1.25
N LEU A 422 -28.86 -11.39 -1.32
CA LEU A 422 -27.41 -11.26 -1.48
C LEU A 422 -26.93 -12.11 -2.65
N VAL A 423 -25.83 -11.68 -3.27
CA VAL A 423 -25.04 -12.51 -4.18
C VAL A 423 -23.57 -12.40 -3.84
N VAL A 424 -22.93 -13.55 -3.67
CA VAL A 424 -21.48 -13.66 -3.55
C VAL A 424 -20.93 -13.97 -4.93
N VAL A 425 -20.04 -13.11 -5.44
CA VAL A 425 -19.32 -13.36 -6.67
C VAL A 425 -17.90 -13.75 -6.34
N GLU A 426 -17.51 -14.96 -6.73
CA GLU A 426 -16.16 -15.48 -6.56
C GLU A 426 -15.46 -15.52 -7.92
N VAL A 427 -14.30 -14.88 -8.02
CA VAL A 427 -13.51 -14.85 -9.25
C VAL A 427 -12.22 -15.62 -9.05
N SER A 428 -11.91 -16.52 -9.98
CA SER A 428 -10.69 -17.30 -10.00
C SER A 428 -9.86 -16.94 -11.24
N TRP A 429 -8.54 -16.87 -11.09
CA TRP A 429 -7.61 -16.59 -12.19
C TRP A 429 -6.86 -17.85 -12.59
N ALA A 430 -6.45 -17.92 -13.86
CA ALA A 430 -5.52 -18.95 -14.32
C ALA A 430 -4.11 -18.79 -13.72
N ALA A 431 -3.71 -17.54 -13.44
CA ALA A 431 -2.41 -17.22 -12.85
C ALA A 431 -2.36 -17.57 -11.35
N ARG A 432 -1.23 -18.15 -10.91
CA ARG A 432 -0.94 -18.53 -9.52
C ARG A 432 0.44 -18.05 -9.08
N GLY A 433 0.72 -18.08 -7.78
CA GLY A 433 2.01 -17.69 -7.21
C GLY A 433 2.40 -16.25 -7.60
N ALA A 434 3.67 -16.05 -7.98
CA ALA A 434 4.16 -14.73 -8.36
C ALA A 434 3.43 -14.12 -9.57
N ALA A 435 2.97 -14.94 -10.51
CA ALA A 435 2.25 -14.47 -11.69
C ALA A 435 0.86 -13.88 -11.34
N ALA A 436 0.23 -14.34 -10.26
CA ALA A 436 -1.05 -13.79 -9.79
C ALA A 436 -0.92 -12.32 -9.36
N PHE A 437 0.22 -11.92 -8.80
CA PHE A 437 0.45 -10.51 -8.45
C PHE A 437 0.50 -9.60 -9.68
N LEU A 438 0.96 -10.12 -10.82
CA LEU A 438 1.10 -9.39 -12.08
C LEU A 438 -0.16 -9.45 -12.97
N ALA A 439 -1.04 -10.43 -12.75
CA ALA A 439 -2.29 -10.62 -13.49
C ALA A 439 -3.14 -9.34 -13.48
N ALA A 440 -3.84 -9.02 -14.57
CA ALA A 440 -4.66 -7.80 -14.59
C ALA A 440 -5.83 -7.91 -13.57
N PRO A 441 -6.15 -6.83 -12.83
CA PRO A 441 -7.34 -6.79 -12.00
C PRO A 441 -8.59 -6.75 -12.87
N VAL A 442 -9.71 -7.25 -12.33
CA VAL A 442 -11.01 -7.33 -12.99
C VAL A 442 -12.02 -6.48 -12.24
N SER A 443 -12.75 -5.63 -12.96
CA SER A 443 -13.94 -4.98 -12.44
C SER A 443 -15.11 -5.95 -12.56
N VAL A 444 -15.89 -6.08 -11.49
CA VAL A 444 -17.17 -6.78 -11.46
C VAL A 444 -18.25 -5.78 -11.04
N THR A 445 -19.38 -5.81 -11.73
CA THR A 445 -20.48 -4.87 -11.53
C THR A 445 -21.80 -5.61 -11.61
N PHE A 446 -22.74 -5.19 -10.78
CA PHE A 446 -24.15 -5.44 -10.98
C PHE A 446 -24.81 -4.12 -11.33
N GLY A 447 -25.92 -4.18 -12.07
CA GLY A 447 -26.72 -3.00 -12.39
C GLY A 447 -27.09 -2.17 -11.15
N ALA A 448 -27.80 -1.06 -11.36
CA ALA A 448 -28.12 -0.08 -10.31
C ALA A 448 -28.83 -0.66 -9.08
N ASP A 449 -29.36 -1.89 -9.16
CA ASP A 449 -30.09 -2.57 -8.09
C ASP A 449 -29.21 -3.28 -7.04
N ALA A 450 -27.88 -3.16 -7.12
CA ALA A 450 -26.95 -3.76 -6.16
C ALA A 450 -26.08 -2.73 -5.42
N THR A 451 -25.66 -3.07 -4.19
CA THR A 451 -24.68 -2.32 -3.39
C THR A 451 -23.55 -3.25 -2.92
N PRO A 452 -22.26 -2.94 -3.16
CA PRO A 452 -21.81 -1.79 -3.97
C PRO A 452 -22.23 -1.96 -5.43
N ALA A 453 -22.22 -0.91 -6.25
CA ALA A 453 -22.51 -1.07 -7.67
C ALA A 453 -21.38 -1.80 -8.42
N ALA A 454 -20.14 -1.68 -7.91
CA ALA A 454 -18.94 -2.21 -8.53
C ALA A 454 -17.91 -2.61 -7.48
N ALA A 455 -17.06 -3.57 -7.83
CA ALA A 455 -15.84 -3.90 -7.10
C ALA A 455 -14.71 -4.23 -8.07
N ILE A 456 -13.46 -3.97 -7.67
CA ILE A 456 -12.29 -4.37 -8.44
C ILE A 456 -11.53 -5.44 -7.66
N LEU A 457 -11.28 -6.57 -8.32
CA LEU A 457 -10.68 -7.77 -7.75
C LEU A 457 -9.32 -8.04 -8.39
N GLN A 458 -8.40 -8.64 -7.63
CA GLN A 458 -7.06 -9.00 -8.08
C GLN A 458 -6.78 -10.45 -7.72
N ALA A 459 -6.14 -11.18 -8.62
CA ALA A 459 -5.79 -12.59 -8.41
C ALA A 459 -5.05 -12.83 -7.09
N ASP A 460 -5.43 -13.90 -6.38
CA ASP A 460 -4.75 -14.36 -5.17
C ASP A 460 -3.55 -15.25 -5.53
N PRO A 461 -2.33 -15.00 -5.00
CA PRO A 461 -1.17 -15.87 -5.20
C PRO A 461 -1.38 -17.33 -4.77
N THR A 462 -2.27 -17.59 -3.81
CA THR A 462 -2.62 -18.95 -3.36
C THR A 462 -3.48 -19.71 -4.38
N GLY A 463 -4.03 -19.01 -5.39
CA GLY A 463 -4.95 -19.58 -6.38
C GLY A 463 -6.37 -19.82 -5.87
N LEU A 464 -6.68 -19.39 -4.65
CA LEU A 464 -8.04 -19.42 -4.11
C LEU A 464 -8.93 -18.34 -4.78
N PRO A 465 -10.25 -18.60 -4.92
CA PRO A 465 -11.18 -17.61 -5.43
C PRO A 465 -11.21 -16.33 -4.59
N VAL A 466 -11.42 -15.19 -5.24
CA VAL A 466 -11.52 -13.88 -4.59
C VAL A 466 -12.99 -13.51 -4.55
N PRO A 467 -13.63 -13.56 -3.37
CA PRO A 467 -15.04 -13.22 -3.25
C PRO A 467 -15.28 -11.71 -3.19
N VAL A 468 -16.49 -11.31 -3.56
CA VAL A 468 -17.12 -10.04 -3.21
C VAL A 468 -18.60 -10.27 -2.95
N VAL A 469 -19.16 -9.53 -1.99
CA VAL A 469 -20.57 -9.61 -1.64
C VAL A 469 -21.29 -8.40 -2.21
N PHE A 470 -22.42 -8.64 -2.87
CA PHE A 470 -23.36 -7.62 -3.32
C PHE A 470 -24.70 -7.82 -2.63
N ARG A 471 -25.30 -6.72 -2.15
CA ARG A 471 -26.66 -6.69 -1.61
C ARG A 471 -27.62 -6.19 -2.68
N LEU A 472 -28.68 -6.95 -2.93
CA LEU A 472 -29.77 -6.53 -3.81
C LEU A 472 -30.68 -5.56 -3.06
N ARG A 473 -31.05 -4.45 -3.69
CA ARG A 473 -31.92 -3.41 -3.09
C ARG A 473 -33.28 -3.94 -2.69
N ARG A 474 -33.77 -4.95 -3.42
CA ARG A 474 -34.99 -5.68 -3.12
C ARG A 474 -34.70 -7.17 -3.29
N PRO A 475 -35.28 -8.03 -2.44
CA PRO A 475 -35.25 -9.46 -2.74
C PRO A 475 -35.85 -9.70 -4.14
N SER A 476 -35.19 -10.57 -4.90
CA SER A 476 -35.69 -10.95 -6.23
C SER A 476 -37.07 -11.58 -6.11
N ASP A 477 -38.02 -11.12 -6.92
CA ASP A 477 -39.31 -11.78 -7.16
C ASP A 477 -39.20 -12.90 -8.21
N GLY A 478 -38.00 -13.12 -8.76
CA GLY A 478 -37.75 -14.01 -9.89
C GLY A 478 -38.16 -13.43 -11.24
N GLY A 479 -38.59 -12.15 -11.29
CA GLY A 479 -39.30 -11.56 -12.42
C GLY A 479 -38.46 -10.94 -13.54
N GLY A 480 -37.14 -10.77 -13.38
CA GLY A 480 -36.32 -10.16 -14.42
C GLY A 480 -34.82 -10.37 -14.30
N PRO A 481 -34.08 -10.36 -15.43
CA PRO A 481 -32.64 -10.50 -15.43
C PRO A 481 -31.96 -9.26 -14.84
N LEU A 482 -30.95 -9.49 -13.99
CA LEU A 482 -30.00 -8.47 -13.58
C LEU A 482 -28.85 -8.41 -14.59
N ALA A 483 -28.42 -7.19 -14.91
CA ALA A 483 -27.20 -6.99 -15.67
C ALA A 483 -25.99 -7.24 -14.76
N PHE A 484 -25.31 -8.36 -14.95
CA PHE A 484 -23.99 -8.62 -14.38
C PHE A 484 -22.95 -8.32 -15.45
N SER A 485 -21.90 -7.58 -15.11
CA SER A 485 -20.79 -7.41 -16.05
C SER A 485 -19.43 -7.51 -15.38
N PHE A 486 -18.48 -8.08 -16.10
CA PHE A 486 -17.09 -8.17 -15.66
C PHE A 486 -16.13 -7.85 -16.80
N GLY A 487 -15.05 -7.16 -16.50
CA GLY A 487 -14.12 -6.66 -17.53
C GLY A 487 -12.82 -6.11 -16.95
N PRO A 488 -11.96 -5.51 -17.80
CA PRO A 488 -10.77 -4.83 -17.32
C PRO A 488 -11.10 -3.80 -16.23
N ALA A 489 -10.30 -3.76 -15.17
CA ALA A 489 -10.50 -2.83 -14.06
C ALA A 489 -10.49 -1.34 -14.47
N PHE A 490 -9.79 -1.02 -15.55
CA PHE A 490 -9.59 0.34 -16.02
C PHE A 490 -9.89 0.44 -17.51
N PRO A 491 -10.37 1.60 -18.01
CA PRO A 491 -10.43 1.86 -19.44
C PRO A 491 -9.06 1.65 -20.10
N GLY A 492 -9.03 0.86 -21.18
CA GLY A 492 -7.77 0.50 -21.87
C GLY A 492 -6.87 -0.47 -21.09
N GLY A 493 -7.34 -1.02 -19.96
CA GLY A 493 -6.61 -2.02 -19.17
C GLY A 493 -6.41 -3.34 -19.91
N ARG A 494 -5.37 -4.08 -19.52
CA ARG A 494 -5.11 -5.43 -20.03
C ARG A 494 -6.22 -6.40 -19.60
N SER A 495 -6.48 -7.39 -20.44
CA SER A 495 -7.31 -8.54 -20.07
C SER A 495 -6.74 -9.36 -18.93
N ALA A 496 -7.64 -9.95 -18.14
CA ALA A 496 -7.31 -11.00 -17.20
C ALA A 496 -7.71 -12.36 -17.79
N ALA A 497 -6.82 -13.35 -17.63
CA ALA A 497 -7.14 -14.74 -17.89
C ALA A 497 -7.86 -15.32 -16.67
N LEU A 498 -9.19 -15.34 -16.71
CA LEU A 498 -10.02 -15.94 -15.67
C LEU A 498 -10.15 -17.44 -15.87
N ALA A 499 -10.07 -18.17 -14.77
CA ALA A 499 -10.36 -19.60 -14.74
C ALA A 499 -11.87 -19.85 -14.59
N GLU A 500 -12.53 -19.09 -13.71
CA GLU A 500 -13.94 -19.29 -13.36
C GLU A 500 -14.51 -18.03 -12.71
N VAL A 501 -15.81 -17.78 -12.93
CA VAL A 501 -16.60 -16.85 -12.11
C VAL A 501 -17.82 -17.59 -11.58
N CYS A 502 -17.98 -17.63 -10.26
CA CYS A 502 -19.09 -18.29 -9.57
C CYS A 502 -20.00 -17.23 -8.91
N LEU A 503 -21.30 -17.30 -9.17
CA LEU A 503 -22.33 -16.51 -8.51
C LEU A 503 -23.10 -17.40 -7.55
N ARG A 504 -23.06 -17.08 -6.25
CA ARG A 504 -23.77 -17.80 -5.20
C ARG A 504 -24.84 -16.88 -4.62
N TRP A 505 -26.09 -17.22 -4.88
CA TRP A 505 -27.26 -16.43 -4.48
C TRP A 505 -27.71 -16.87 -3.08
N LEU A 506 -27.84 -15.95 -2.14
CA LEU A 506 -28.31 -16.26 -0.79
C LEU A 506 -29.67 -15.62 -0.52
N GLN A 507 -30.57 -16.37 0.13
CA GLN A 507 -31.91 -15.90 0.48
C GLN A 507 -31.85 -14.88 1.62
N GLY A 508 -32.56 -13.76 1.48
CA GLY A 508 -32.58 -12.69 2.50
C GLY A 508 -31.27 -11.91 2.60
N GLY A 509 -30.86 -11.55 3.83
CA GLY A 509 -29.57 -10.91 4.09
C GLY A 509 -29.46 -9.42 3.73
N GLN A 510 -30.58 -8.72 3.49
CA GLN A 510 -30.56 -7.29 3.19
C GLN A 510 -30.02 -6.43 4.34
N ALA A 511 -30.02 -6.97 5.57
CA ALA A 511 -29.44 -6.32 6.75
C ALA A 511 -28.01 -6.79 7.06
N ALA A 512 -27.44 -7.70 6.26
CA ALA A 512 -26.11 -8.23 6.50
C ALA A 512 -25.04 -7.26 5.98
N ALA A 513 -24.02 -6.98 6.79
CA ALA A 513 -22.87 -6.20 6.36
C ALA A 513 -22.17 -6.85 5.14
N LEU A 514 -21.63 -6.03 4.23
CA LEU A 514 -21.00 -6.50 2.99
C LEU A 514 -19.59 -7.08 3.20
N ALA A 515 -18.95 -6.72 4.30
CA ALA A 515 -17.61 -7.19 4.66
C ALA A 515 -17.44 -7.29 6.17
N ARG A 516 -16.23 -7.66 6.62
CA ARG A 516 -15.89 -7.86 8.03
C ARG A 516 -14.99 -6.76 8.56
N VAL A 517 -13.70 -6.79 8.23
CA VAL A 517 -12.69 -5.90 8.84
C VAL A 517 -12.64 -4.50 8.20
N GLY A 518 -12.92 -4.40 6.91
CA GLY A 518 -12.85 -3.15 6.14
C GLY A 518 -13.69 -3.25 4.87
N ILE A 519 -13.82 -2.15 4.14
CA ILE A 519 -14.64 -2.06 2.93
C ILE A 519 -13.75 -1.79 1.74
N VAL A 520 -13.93 -2.55 0.67
CA VAL A 520 -13.23 -2.39 -0.61
C VAL A 520 -14.16 -1.72 -1.61
N THR A 521 -13.75 -0.59 -2.18
CA THR A 521 -14.47 0.13 -3.23
C THR A 521 -13.84 -0.09 -4.60
N ALA A 522 -14.61 0.05 -5.68
CA ALA A 522 -14.02 0.03 -7.03
C ALA A 522 -13.07 1.22 -7.25
N ASP A 523 -13.42 2.39 -6.75
CA ASP A 523 -12.66 3.62 -6.94
C ASP A 523 -12.84 4.58 -5.74
N ALA A 524 -12.26 5.78 -5.86
CA ALA A 524 -12.40 6.83 -4.86
C ALA A 524 -13.85 7.31 -4.67
N GLU A 525 -14.66 7.28 -5.73
CA GLU A 525 -16.04 7.76 -5.71
C GLU A 525 -16.97 6.82 -4.93
N GLY A 526 -16.66 5.52 -4.94
CA GLY A 526 -17.34 4.51 -4.11
C GLY A 526 -17.21 4.76 -2.60
N GLY A 527 -16.33 5.66 -2.16
CA GLY A 527 -16.13 6.01 -0.75
C GLY A 527 -17.40 6.48 -0.04
N ALA A 528 -18.31 7.17 -0.74
CA ALA A 528 -19.57 7.64 -0.15
C ALA A 528 -20.52 6.49 0.19
N ALA A 529 -20.69 5.54 -0.73
CA ALA A 529 -21.51 4.35 -0.51
C ALA A 529 -20.89 3.43 0.56
N ALA A 530 -19.57 3.31 0.59
CA ALA A 530 -18.86 2.55 1.62
C ALA A 530 -19.02 3.16 3.01
N LEU A 531 -19.03 4.49 3.14
CA LEU A 531 -19.30 5.13 4.43
C LEU A 531 -20.75 4.97 4.87
N ALA A 532 -21.71 4.99 3.95
CA ALA A 532 -23.11 4.67 4.27
C ALA A 532 -23.23 3.22 4.79
N GLU A 533 -22.62 2.26 4.10
CA GLU A 533 -22.54 0.87 4.56
C GLU A 533 -21.90 0.75 5.95
N PHE A 534 -20.80 1.48 6.20
CA PHE A 534 -20.21 1.51 7.53
C PHE A 534 -21.16 2.07 8.57
N VAL A 535 -21.86 3.19 8.30
CA VAL A 535 -22.80 3.80 9.24
C VAL A 535 -23.93 2.84 9.62
N ASP A 536 -24.47 2.12 8.64
CA ASP A 536 -25.55 1.16 8.83
C ASP A 536 -25.10 -0.07 9.64
N HIS A 537 -23.83 -0.45 9.53
CA HIS A 537 -23.27 -1.65 10.16
C HIS A 537 -22.07 -1.38 11.09
N ALA A 538 -22.00 -0.19 11.70
CA ALA A 538 -20.80 0.27 12.40
C ALA A 538 -20.39 -0.64 13.57
N GLY A 539 -21.36 -1.20 14.30
CA GLY A 539 -21.09 -2.13 15.39
C GLY A 539 -20.36 -3.39 14.92
N HIS A 540 -20.80 -3.97 13.79
CA HIS A 540 -20.18 -5.14 13.17
C HIS A 540 -18.75 -4.84 12.70
N TYR A 541 -18.56 -3.76 11.94
CA TYR A 541 -17.23 -3.41 11.42
C TYR A 541 -16.22 -3.11 12.54
N ARG A 542 -16.61 -2.34 13.57
CA ARG A 542 -15.71 -2.01 14.69
C ARG A 542 -15.34 -3.25 15.51
N ALA A 543 -16.32 -4.10 15.83
CA ALA A 543 -16.07 -5.31 16.60
C ALA A 543 -15.10 -6.25 15.87
N THR A 544 -15.34 -6.47 14.58
CA THR A 544 -14.54 -7.42 13.80
C THR A 544 -13.18 -6.86 13.36
N ALA A 545 -13.05 -5.53 13.16
CA ALA A 545 -11.74 -4.90 12.99
C ALA A 545 -10.89 -5.01 14.27
N ALA A 546 -11.48 -4.77 15.45
CA ALA A 546 -10.80 -4.95 16.73
C ALA A 546 -10.34 -6.40 16.96
N GLU A 547 -11.17 -7.38 16.62
CA GLU A 547 -10.82 -8.82 16.68
C GLU A 547 -9.63 -9.15 15.76
N ALA A 548 -9.61 -8.63 14.53
CA ALA A 548 -8.56 -8.91 13.55
C ALA A 548 -7.22 -8.20 13.86
N ALA A 549 -7.25 -7.13 14.64
CA ALA A 549 -6.10 -6.26 14.88
C ALA A 549 -4.88 -7.02 15.41
N GLY A 550 -5.09 -7.98 16.33
CA GLY A 550 -4.00 -8.78 16.89
C GLY A 550 -3.30 -9.67 15.86
N ALA A 551 -4.03 -10.19 14.86
CA ALA A 551 -3.43 -10.97 13.78
C ALA A 551 -2.58 -10.09 12.85
N PHE A 552 -3.05 -8.88 12.54
CA PHE A 552 -2.28 -7.91 11.75
C PHE A 552 -1.02 -7.43 12.47
N ARG A 553 -1.10 -7.16 13.79
CA ARG A 553 0.09 -6.80 14.58
C ARG A 553 1.15 -7.89 14.54
N ARG A 554 0.75 -9.15 14.70
CA ARG A 554 1.69 -10.27 14.60
C ARG A 554 2.31 -10.39 13.21
N ALA A 555 1.51 -10.36 12.14
CA ALA A 555 2.01 -10.52 10.77
C ALA A 555 2.90 -9.36 10.28
N HIS A 556 2.89 -8.23 10.99
CA HIS A 556 3.71 -7.06 10.72
C HIS A 556 4.59 -6.70 11.92
N ALA A 557 4.88 -7.69 12.78
CA ALA A 557 5.76 -7.50 13.91
C ALA A 557 7.16 -7.12 13.40
N PRO A 558 7.82 -6.13 14.01
CA PRO A 558 9.20 -5.78 13.64
C PRO A 558 10.17 -6.97 13.80
N GLU A 559 9.87 -7.93 14.68
CA GLU A 559 10.58 -9.19 14.84
C GLU A 559 10.58 -10.05 13.56
N ASP A 560 9.48 -10.09 12.81
CA ASP A 560 9.36 -10.86 11.56
C ASP A 560 10.29 -10.29 10.48
N VAL A 561 10.53 -8.97 10.50
CA VAL A 561 11.54 -8.34 9.64
C VAL A 561 12.90 -8.92 9.95
N LEU A 562 13.29 -9.01 11.23
CA LEU A 562 14.59 -9.55 11.64
C LEU A 562 14.74 -11.03 11.27
N GLU A 563 13.68 -11.81 11.43
CA GLU A 563 13.68 -13.23 11.00
C GLU A 563 13.86 -13.34 9.49
N GLY A 564 13.18 -12.49 8.72
CA GLY A 564 13.36 -12.40 7.27
C GLY A 564 14.77 -11.96 6.83
N LEU A 565 15.52 -11.23 7.68
CA LEU A 565 16.93 -10.91 7.42
C LEU A 565 17.86 -12.11 7.70
N LEU A 566 17.47 -13.01 8.60
CA LEU A 566 18.29 -14.16 9.00
C LEU A 566 18.07 -15.42 8.15
N ALA A 567 16.92 -15.52 7.48
CA ALA A 567 16.62 -16.56 6.49
C ALA A 567 17.47 -16.40 5.21
#